data_AF-A0A960R699-F1
#
_entry.id   AF-A0A960R699-F1
#
_cell.length_a   1.000
_cell.length_b   1.000
_cell.length_c   1.000
_cell.angle_alpha   90.00
_cell.angle_beta   90.00
_cell.angle_gamma   90.00
#
_symmetry.space_group_name_H-M   'P 1'
#
loop_
_entity.id
_entity.type
_entity.pdbx_description
1 polymer ?
#
loop_
_entity_poly.entity_id
_entity_poly.type
_entity_poly.pdbx_seq_one_letter_code
_entity_poly.pdbx_strand_id
1 'polypeptide(L)'
;PHLPLIVAVTGHRELHPDDLPRLRDQIQAFFQDLKKKYPHTPILLLSALGPGADRFAAREALNCKGVSLAAVLPWPEGACDAERHRGGDPTEFEALLDRAIHRICLPLPDGADPATLCDSIELQQRCFENVGHYLTRHCQILAAIWNGLETEDSQTWQVIRWHLEGCPAPFAPDLGHLDEPETGPLIHFPARRGTDDALIVDAGPKRRPPSKDDNTFDGVAAHFERFNADIHWIGPCLSDGLAQAKGYVFPEPEQAALMEPQRFILDRFAMADQLSAVWQRRTLRAFLGVLGLIFLMVASFECYAHLAPGRLSLLVGYPVIFGIGWGLVFWGKRLGIYNRYLDNRALAEALRVHLFWKLAGLPQTAADYYLRSYRSQLDWIRAALRSWTVQSGEHDCRHACPVEGPPDAATLDQIRERWMADQQGFFAKNKVRDHHRAHTCHWWAWGFLSVSLAATLIQSGRLWWAYRHHDHQVGHDGTTHAFIMIIAMGGVLAGLCHEYLEKRLFEKQSRSYASMDALYQTALNRFDALRAEGDATAIQSLLRELGREALAENADWVIYHREHEPTMRGH
;
A
#
# COMPACT_ATOMS: atom_id res chain seq x y z
N PRO A 1 -4.14 -5.94 13.40
CA PRO A 1 -5.02 -5.95 12.20
C PRO A 1 -4.30 -6.54 10.97
N HIS A 2 -4.35 -7.87 10.80
CA HIS A 2 -3.79 -8.50 9.60
C HIS A 2 -4.62 -8.16 8.35
N LEU A 3 -3.95 -8.06 7.21
CA LEU A 3 -4.52 -7.82 5.90
C LEU A 3 -4.80 -9.17 5.21
N PRO A 4 -6.06 -9.54 4.90
CA PRO A 4 -6.35 -10.82 4.29
C PRO A 4 -6.12 -10.81 2.79
N LEU A 5 -5.81 -11.98 2.25
CA LEU A 5 -5.90 -12.27 0.83
C LEU A 5 -7.34 -12.71 0.52
N ILE A 6 -8.02 -11.97 -0.35
CA ILE A 6 -9.42 -12.24 -0.72
C ILE A 6 -9.48 -13.15 -1.94
N VAL A 7 -10.16 -14.28 -1.76
CA VAL A 7 -10.52 -15.21 -2.84
C VAL A 7 -12.02 -15.12 -3.02
N ALA A 8 -12.52 -14.73 -4.19
CA ALA A 8 -13.93 -14.84 -4.52
C ALA A 8 -14.22 -16.21 -5.16
N VAL A 9 -15.43 -16.74 -4.98
CA VAL A 9 -15.89 -17.93 -5.68
C VAL A 9 -17.14 -17.65 -6.51
N THR A 10 -17.21 -18.30 -7.67
CA THR A 10 -18.41 -18.38 -8.51
C THR A 10 -18.49 -19.76 -9.17
N GLY A 11 -19.68 -20.22 -9.53
CA GLY A 11 -19.79 -21.46 -10.28
C GLY A 11 -21.22 -21.90 -10.61
N HIS A 12 -21.34 -23.13 -11.10
CA HIS A 12 -22.63 -23.73 -11.46
C HIS A 12 -23.52 -23.95 -10.23
N ARG A 13 -24.82 -23.68 -10.41
CA ARG A 13 -25.85 -23.91 -9.37
C ARG A 13 -26.11 -25.39 -9.08
N GLU A 14 -25.82 -26.25 -10.05
CA GLU A 14 -25.97 -27.69 -9.96
C GLU A 14 -24.65 -28.35 -10.38
N LEU A 15 -23.98 -28.99 -9.43
CA LEU A 15 -22.73 -29.71 -9.65
C LEU A 15 -23.01 -31.20 -9.84
N HIS A 16 -22.32 -31.82 -10.79
CA HIS A 16 -22.42 -33.26 -11.00
C HIS A 16 -21.85 -34.04 -9.79
N PRO A 17 -22.58 -35.03 -9.22
CA PRO A 17 -22.16 -35.75 -8.01
C PRO A 17 -20.76 -36.39 -8.10
N ASP A 18 -20.43 -36.99 -9.26
CA ASP A 18 -19.14 -37.65 -9.48
C ASP A 18 -17.95 -36.68 -9.48
N ASP A 19 -18.17 -35.39 -9.70
CA ASP A 19 -17.10 -34.39 -9.65
C ASP A 19 -16.79 -33.95 -8.22
N LEU A 20 -17.71 -34.14 -7.27
CA LEU A 20 -17.59 -33.63 -5.89
C LEU A 20 -16.34 -34.13 -5.15
N PRO A 21 -15.94 -35.42 -5.20
CA PRO A 21 -14.72 -35.88 -4.53
C PRO A 21 -13.47 -35.19 -5.07
N ARG A 22 -13.34 -35.10 -6.41
CA ARG A 22 -12.20 -34.43 -7.06
C ARG A 22 -12.19 -32.93 -6.76
N LEU A 23 -13.34 -32.26 -6.82
CA LEU A 23 -13.46 -30.83 -6.54
C LEU A 23 -13.09 -30.51 -5.09
N ARG A 24 -13.50 -31.35 -4.13
CA ARG A 24 -13.10 -31.23 -2.73
C ARG A 24 -11.57 -31.21 -2.61
N ASP A 25 -10.91 -32.23 -3.16
CA ASP A 25 -9.45 -32.37 -3.05
C ASP A 25 -8.73 -31.18 -3.69
N GLN A 26 -9.20 -30.72 -4.86
CA GLN A 26 -8.61 -29.57 -5.56
C GLN A 26 -8.79 -28.26 -4.80
N ILE A 27 -9.98 -27.99 -4.25
CA ILE A 27 -10.27 -26.76 -3.48
C ILE A 27 -9.46 -26.75 -2.19
N GLN A 28 -9.44 -27.86 -1.46
CA GLN A 28 -8.67 -27.95 -0.21
C GLN A 28 -7.16 -27.81 -0.47
N ALA A 29 -6.63 -28.46 -1.50
CA ALA A 29 -5.22 -28.32 -1.90
C ALA A 29 -4.88 -26.86 -2.25
N PHE A 30 -5.75 -26.18 -3.01
CA PHE A 30 -5.57 -24.77 -3.36
C PHE A 30 -5.46 -23.86 -2.14
N PHE A 31 -6.37 -23.95 -1.17
CA PHE A 31 -6.30 -23.14 0.04
C PHE A 31 -5.11 -23.50 0.94
N GLN A 32 -4.74 -24.78 1.01
CA GLN A 32 -3.57 -25.25 1.75
C GLN A 32 -2.27 -24.71 1.12
N ASP A 33 -2.16 -24.73 -0.21
CA ASP A 33 -1.00 -24.20 -0.93
C ASP A 33 -0.87 -22.68 -0.75
N LEU A 34 -1.98 -21.94 -0.83
CA LEU A 34 -1.98 -20.51 -0.52
C LEU A 34 -1.51 -20.26 0.92
N LYS A 35 -1.99 -21.03 1.89
CA LYS A 35 -1.59 -20.86 3.29
C LYS A 35 -0.14 -21.24 3.54
N LYS A 36 0.38 -22.22 2.81
CA LYS A 36 1.80 -22.61 2.84
C LYS A 36 2.68 -21.53 2.22
N LYS A 37 2.24 -20.90 1.12
CA LYS A 37 2.96 -19.82 0.44
C LYS A 37 2.94 -18.51 1.24
N TYR A 38 1.83 -18.23 1.91
CA TYR A 38 1.59 -17.00 2.68
C TYR A 38 1.19 -17.29 4.13
N PRO A 39 2.13 -17.75 4.99
CA PRO A 39 1.82 -18.23 6.33
C PRO A 39 1.28 -17.15 7.28
N HIS A 40 1.71 -15.89 7.16
CA HIS A 40 1.25 -14.78 8.00
C HIS A 40 -0.02 -14.11 7.48
N THR A 41 -0.44 -14.42 6.25
CA THR A 41 -1.62 -13.82 5.62
C THR A 41 -2.87 -14.67 5.89
N PRO A 42 -3.94 -14.12 6.50
CA PRO A 42 -5.23 -14.79 6.56
C PRO A 42 -5.89 -14.83 5.18
N ILE A 43 -6.69 -15.85 4.92
CA ILE A 43 -7.44 -15.95 3.66
C ILE A 43 -8.91 -15.67 3.96
N LEU A 44 -9.51 -14.77 3.20
CA LEU A 44 -10.94 -14.46 3.27
C LEU A 44 -11.62 -14.93 1.99
N LEU A 45 -12.46 -15.96 2.10
CA LEU A 45 -13.33 -16.40 1.02
C LEU A 45 -14.54 -15.47 0.95
N LEU A 46 -14.74 -14.85 -0.21
CA LEU A 46 -15.89 -14.02 -0.53
C LEU A 46 -16.86 -14.83 -1.41
N SER A 47 -18.11 -14.98 -0.97
CA SER A 47 -19.10 -15.82 -1.68
C SER A 47 -20.50 -15.22 -1.62
N ALA A 48 -21.27 -15.42 -2.69
CA ALA A 48 -22.69 -15.09 -2.72
C ALA A 48 -23.56 -16.13 -1.99
N LEU A 49 -22.96 -17.25 -1.55
CA LEU A 49 -23.64 -18.40 -0.95
C LEU A 49 -24.81 -18.94 -1.80
N GLY A 50 -24.68 -18.83 -3.13
CA GLY A 50 -25.60 -19.45 -4.07
C GLY A 50 -25.60 -20.99 -3.96
N PRO A 51 -26.69 -21.67 -4.33
CA PRO A 51 -26.70 -23.14 -4.38
C PRO A 51 -25.59 -23.69 -5.27
N GLY A 52 -25.15 -24.92 -4.98
CA GLY A 52 -24.15 -25.62 -5.79
C GLY A 52 -22.73 -25.17 -5.45
N ALA A 53 -22.02 -24.64 -6.46
CA ALA A 53 -20.61 -24.29 -6.39
C ALA A 53 -20.23 -23.39 -5.21
N ASP A 54 -20.95 -22.29 -5.01
CA ASP A 54 -20.63 -21.29 -3.99
C ASP A 54 -20.67 -21.90 -2.57
N ARG A 55 -21.78 -22.57 -2.20
CA ARG A 55 -21.89 -23.26 -0.90
C ARG A 55 -20.92 -24.43 -0.77
N PHE A 56 -20.71 -25.20 -1.85
CA PHE A 56 -19.75 -26.31 -1.85
C PHE A 56 -18.34 -25.80 -1.54
N ALA A 57 -17.89 -24.77 -2.24
CA ALA A 57 -16.60 -24.14 -2.02
C ALA A 57 -16.50 -23.51 -0.62
N ALA A 58 -17.54 -22.82 -0.17
CA ALA A 58 -17.58 -22.22 1.17
C ALA A 58 -17.39 -23.28 2.27
N ARG A 59 -18.08 -24.41 2.16
CA ARG A 59 -17.94 -25.53 3.11
C ARG A 59 -16.52 -26.08 3.10
N GLU A 60 -15.97 -26.40 1.92
CA GLU A 60 -14.66 -27.03 1.81
C GLU A 60 -13.51 -26.08 2.19
N ALA A 61 -13.64 -24.79 1.87
CA ALA A 61 -12.70 -23.76 2.27
C ALA A 61 -12.67 -23.56 3.79
N LEU A 62 -13.83 -23.54 4.44
CA LEU A 62 -13.96 -23.43 5.89
C LEU A 62 -13.43 -24.65 6.67
N ASN A 63 -13.17 -25.77 6.00
CA ASN A 63 -12.46 -26.91 6.58
C ASN A 63 -10.93 -26.70 6.60
N CYS A 64 -10.42 -25.71 5.86
CA CYS A 64 -9.00 -25.37 5.80
C CYS A 64 -8.62 -24.37 6.90
N LYS A 65 -7.49 -24.61 7.56
CA LYS A 65 -7.00 -23.74 8.64
C LYS A 65 -6.61 -22.36 8.12
N GLY A 66 -7.13 -21.31 8.76
CA GLY A 66 -6.78 -19.92 8.43
C GLY A 66 -7.57 -19.33 7.27
N VAL A 67 -8.65 -20.00 6.86
CA VAL A 67 -9.65 -19.48 5.92
C VAL A 67 -10.89 -19.05 6.70
N SER A 68 -11.36 -17.84 6.43
CA SER A 68 -12.62 -17.30 6.94
C SER A 68 -13.58 -17.01 5.79
N LEU A 69 -14.88 -16.90 6.07
CA LEU A 69 -15.91 -16.62 5.08
C LEU A 69 -16.48 -15.22 5.28
N ALA A 70 -16.65 -14.48 4.18
CA ALA A 70 -17.49 -13.30 4.07
C ALA A 70 -18.63 -13.58 3.09
N ALA A 71 -19.86 -13.43 3.56
CA ALA A 71 -21.06 -13.63 2.74
C ALA A 71 -21.49 -12.30 2.12
N VAL A 72 -21.63 -12.27 0.80
CA VAL A 72 -22.13 -11.10 0.06
C VAL A 72 -23.56 -11.38 -0.38
N LEU A 73 -24.50 -10.61 0.17
CA LEU A 73 -25.93 -10.78 -0.06
C LEU A 73 -26.44 -9.70 -1.03
N PRO A 74 -27.33 -10.06 -1.96
CA PRO A 74 -27.73 -9.19 -3.06
C PRO A 74 -28.61 -8.01 -2.64
N TRP A 75 -29.16 -8.00 -1.42
CA TRP A 75 -29.97 -6.91 -0.90
C TRP A 75 -29.97 -6.84 0.64
N PRO A 76 -30.46 -5.75 1.27
CA PRO A 76 -30.52 -5.58 2.72
C PRO A 76 -31.38 -6.63 3.42
N GLU A 77 -31.10 -6.86 4.71
CA GLU A 77 -31.91 -7.74 5.55
C GLU A 77 -33.37 -7.26 5.59
N GLY A 78 -34.30 -8.20 5.42
CA GLY A 78 -35.74 -7.91 5.42
C GLY A 78 -36.30 -7.34 4.12
N ALA A 79 -35.47 -7.07 3.09
CA ALA A 79 -35.95 -6.49 1.83
C ALA A 79 -36.73 -7.48 0.93
N CYS A 80 -36.44 -8.78 0.98
CA CYS A 80 -37.25 -9.80 0.33
C CYS A 80 -37.11 -11.17 1.02
N ASP A 81 -38.09 -12.06 0.81
CA ASP A 81 -38.15 -13.38 1.42
C ASP A 81 -36.87 -14.18 1.17
N ALA A 82 -36.36 -14.70 2.27
CA ALA A 82 -35.13 -15.44 2.38
C ALA A 82 -35.18 -16.73 1.53
N GLU A 83 -36.35 -17.37 1.39
CA GLU A 83 -36.49 -18.58 0.56
C GLU A 83 -36.22 -18.35 -0.93
N ARG A 84 -36.49 -17.15 -1.48
CA ARG A 84 -36.25 -16.82 -2.90
C ARG A 84 -34.77 -16.59 -3.21
N HIS A 85 -33.99 -16.12 -2.24
CA HIS A 85 -32.53 -16.05 -2.34
C HIS A 85 -31.85 -17.43 -2.34
N ARG A 86 -32.51 -18.42 -1.70
CA ARG A 86 -31.89 -19.61 -1.14
C ARG A 86 -32.29 -20.89 -1.86
N GLY A 87 -32.51 -20.86 -3.17
CA GLY A 87 -32.72 -22.12 -3.92
C GLY A 87 -31.73 -23.20 -3.44
N GLY A 88 -32.18 -24.45 -3.28
CA GLY A 88 -31.44 -25.49 -2.56
C GLY A 88 -31.84 -25.62 -1.09
N ASP A 89 -30.96 -26.17 -0.25
CA ASP A 89 -31.22 -26.43 1.17
C ASP A 89 -31.07 -25.15 2.02
N PRO A 90 -32.14 -24.65 2.68
CA PRO A 90 -32.07 -23.46 3.53
C PRO A 90 -31.19 -23.67 4.77
N THR A 91 -31.12 -24.89 5.30
CA THR A 91 -30.36 -25.19 6.52
C THR A 91 -28.86 -25.06 6.29
N GLU A 92 -28.37 -25.50 5.13
CA GLU A 92 -26.98 -25.33 4.72
C GLU A 92 -26.61 -23.84 4.57
N PHE A 93 -27.50 -23.05 3.96
CA PHE A 93 -27.29 -21.61 3.79
C PHE A 93 -27.14 -20.90 5.14
N GLU A 94 -28.07 -21.10 6.05
CA GLU A 94 -28.03 -20.47 7.39
C GLU A 94 -26.79 -20.92 8.17
N ALA A 95 -26.46 -22.22 8.11
CA ALA A 95 -25.26 -22.74 8.77
C ALA A 95 -23.96 -22.11 8.25
N LEU A 96 -23.87 -21.82 6.95
CA LEU A 96 -22.72 -21.12 6.37
C LEU A 96 -22.74 -19.62 6.71
N LEU A 97 -23.91 -18.98 6.66
CA LEU A 97 -24.09 -17.57 6.99
C LEU A 97 -23.76 -17.27 8.47
N ASP A 98 -24.06 -18.19 9.38
CA ASP A 98 -23.69 -18.12 10.80
C ASP A 98 -22.19 -18.29 11.04
N ARG A 99 -21.49 -18.98 10.13
CA ARG A 99 -20.02 -19.12 10.18
C ARG A 99 -19.29 -17.97 9.47
N ALA A 100 -20.00 -17.15 8.70
CA ALA A 100 -19.40 -16.00 8.04
C ALA A 100 -19.01 -14.93 9.07
N ILE A 101 -17.76 -14.48 9.04
CA ILE A 101 -17.25 -13.44 9.93
C ILE A 101 -17.69 -12.04 9.49
N HIS A 102 -18.12 -11.91 8.23
CA HIS A 102 -18.69 -10.69 7.66
C HIS A 102 -19.94 -11.03 6.84
N ARG A 103 -20.99 -10.21 7.01
CA ARG A 103 -22.22 -10.25 6.22
C ARG A 103 -22.34 -8.89 5.53
N ILE A 104 -22.24 -8.90 4.21
CA ILE A 104 -22.20 -7.69 3.39
C ILE A 104 -23.47 -7.67 2.56
N CYS A 105 -24.44 -6.86 2.97
CA CYS A 105 -25.68 -6.70 2.24
C CYS A 105 -25.56 -5.52 1.29
N LEU A 106 -25.64 -5.78 -0.02
CA LEU A 106 -25.58 -4.72 -1.02
C LEU A 106 -26.88 -3.91 -1.01
N PRO A 107 -26.85 -2.59 -1.26
CA PRO A 107 -28.06 -1.80 -1.39
C PRO A 107 -28.77 -2.07 -2.71
N LEU A 108 -30.06 -1.74 -2.76
CA LEU A 108 -30.88 -1.90 -3.96
C LEU A 108 -30.41 -0.95 -5.08
N PRO A 109 -30.41 -1.41 -6.35
CA PRO A 109 -30.05 -0.58 -7.50
C PRO A 109 -30.93 0.69 -7.58
N ASP A 110 -30.31 1.83 -7.89
CA ASP A 110 -30.99 3.11 -8.15
C ASP A 110 -31.96 3.58 -7.04
N GLY A 111 -31.76 3.13 -5.79
CA GLY A 111 -32.68 3.43 -4.69
C GLY A 111 -34.07 2.81 -4.85
N ALA A 112 -34.17 1.69 -5.57
CA ALA A 112 -35.43 0.98 -5.77
C ALA A 112 -36.13 0.66 -4.44
N ASP A 113 -37.46 0.68 -4.46
CA ASP A 113 -38.28 0.37 -3.29
C ASP A 113 -38.16 -1.12 -2.92
N PRO A 114 -37.74 -1.47 -1.69
CA PRO A 114 -37.72 -2.84 -1.21
C PRO A 114 -39.03 -3.60 -1.44
N ALA A 115 -40.18 -2.93 -1.38
CA ALA A 115 -41.48 -3.57 -1.60
C ALA A 115 -41.63 -4.17 -3.00
N THR A 116 -40.91 -3.65 -4.00
CA THR A 116 -40.98 -4.12 -5.40
C THR A 116 -40.01 -5.25 -5.72
N LEU A 117 -39.03 -5.50 -4.83
CA LEU A 117 -37.95 -6.46 -5.05
C LEU A 117 -38.45 -7.89 -5.21
N CYS A 118 -39.39 -8.32 -4.37
CA CYS A 118 -39.89 -9.70 -4.44
C CYS A 118 -40.63 -9.98 -5.75
N ASP A 119 -41.29 -8.98 -6.34
CA ASP A 119 -42.20 -9.19 -7.47
C ASP A 119 -41.55 -8.90 -8.84
N SER A 120 -40.36 -8.31 -8.88
CA SER A 120 -39.61 -8.04 -10.12
C SER A 120 -38.42 -8.98 -10.30
N ILE A 121 -38.49 -9.83 -11.33
CA ILE A 121 -37.40 -10.73 -11.72
C ILE A 121 -36.20 -9.91 -12.23
N GLU A 122 -36.46 -8.83 -12.98
CA GLU A 122 -35.43 -7.96 -13.52
C GLU A 122 -34.64 -7.26 -12.41
N LEU A 123 -35.33 -6.77 -11.37
CA LEU A 123 -34.67 -6.14 -10.22
C LEU A 123 -33.83 -7.16 -9.43
N GLN A 124 -34.33 -8.39 -9.26
CA GLN A 124 -33.56 -9.48 -8.62
C GLN A 124 -32.30 -9.82 -9.43
N GLN A 125 -32.43 -9.95 -10.75
CA GLN A 125 -31.29 -10.21 -11.65
C GLN A 125 -30.23 -9.14 -11.49
N ARG A 126 -30.61 -7.86 -11.54
CA ARG A 126 -29.68 -6.73 -11.31
C ARG A 126 -29.01 -6.79 -9.94
N CYS A 127 -29.71 -7.21 -8.89
CA CYS A 127 -29.12 -7.38 -7.57
C CYS A 127 -28.08 -8.51 -7.53
N PHE A 128 -28.31 -9.63 -8.24
CA PHE A 128 -27.32 -10.70 -8.36
C PHE A 128 -26.13 -10.30 -9.24
N GLU A 129 -26.35 -9.55 -10.31
CA GLU A 129 -25.27 -8.95 -11.12
C GLU A 129 -24.37 -8.05 -10.26
N ASN A 130 -24.98 -7.21 -9.42
CA ASN A 130 -24.27 -6.37 -8.44
C ASN A 130 -23.38 -7.19 -7.48
N VAL A 131 -23.84 -8.37 -7.05
CA VAL A 131 -22.99 -9.28 -6.26
C VAL A 131 -21.80 -9.75 -7.09
N GLY A 132 -22.01 -10.18 -8.33
CA GLY A 132 -20.92 -10.58 -9.22
C GLY A 132 -19.88 -9.47 -9.44
N HIS A 133 -20.33 -8.23 -9.63
CA HIS A 133 -19.45 -7.07 -9.73
C HIS A 133 -18.68 -6.79 -8.43
N TYR A 134 -19.34 -6.92 -7.27
CA TYR A 134 -18.69 -6.75 -5.97
C TYR A 134 -17.61 -7.83 -5.76
N LEU A 135 -17.92 -9.10 -6.04
CA LEU A 135 -16.98 -10.21 -5.89
C LEU A 135 -15.70 -9.99 -6.71
N THR A 136 -15.86 -9.69 -7.99
CA THR A 136 -14.74 -9.52 -8.95
C THR A 136 -13.89 -8.29 -8.64
N ARG A 137 -14.51 -7.20 -8.15
CA ARG A 137 -13.80 -5.97 -7.80
C ARG A 137 -12.98 -6.06 -6.51
N HIS A 138 -13.47 -6.82 -5.52
CA HIS A 138 -12.84 -6.91 -4.20
C HIS A 138 -11.93 -8.12 -4.01
N CYS A 139 -11.98 -9.10 -4.91
CA CYS A 139 -11.10 -10.25 -4.86
C CYS A 139 -9.72 -9.97 -5.46
N GLN A 140 -8.69 -10.66 -4.94
CA GLN A 140 -7.40 -10.76 -5.63
C GLN A 140 -7.33 -12.04 -6.47
N ILE A 141 -8.13 -13.06 -6.14
CA ILE A 141 -8.22 -14.32 -6.89
C ILE A 141 -9.70 -14.63 -7.10
N LEU A 142 -10.09 -14.97 -8.33
CA LEU A 142 -11.40 -15.55 -8.60
C LEU A 142 -11.26 -17.08 -8.80
N ALA A 143 -11.98 -17.86 -8.00
CA ALA A 143 -12.12 -19.30 -8.14
C ALA A 143 -13.44 -19.61 -8.87
N ALA A 144 -13.35 -20.24 -10.04
CA ALA A 144 -14.51 -20.58 -10.87
C ALA A 144 -14.72 -22.10 -10.93
N ILE A 145 -15.85 -22.59 -10.41
CA ILE A 145 -16.25 -24.00 -10.48
C ILE A 145 -17.27 -24.19 -11.61
N TRP A 146 -16.80 -24.54 -12.81
CA TRP A 146 -17.63 -24.52 -14.02
C TRP A 146 -17.09 -25.40 -15.15
N ASN A 147 -17.88 -25.55 -16.21
CA ASN A 147 -17.63 -26.46 -17.34
C ASN A 147 -16.75 -25.85 -18.46
N GLY A 148 -16.42 -24.56 -18.37
CA GLY A 148 -15.58 -23.86 -19.35
C GLY A 148 -16.33 -23.32 -20.58
N LEU A 149 -17.67 -23.37 -20.62
CA LEU A 149 -18.46 -22.91 -21.76
C LEU A 149 -18.78 -21.40 -21.66
N GLU A 150 -18.23 -20.62 -22.60
CA GLU A 150 -18.40 -19.16 -22.71
C GLU A 150 -19.72 -18.78 -23.39
N THR A 151 -20.84 -19.04 -22.71
CA THR A 151 -22.19 -18.70 -23.21
C THR A 151 -22.71 -17.43 -22.54
N GLU A 152 -23.21 -16.45 -23.30
CA GLU A 152 -23.74 -15.19 -22.76
C GLU A 152 -24.88 -15.38 -21.73
N ASP A 153 -25.67 -16.44 -21.88
CA ASP A 153 -26.75 -16.78 -20.94
C ASP A 153 -26.26 -17.37 -19.59
N SER A 154 -24.95 -17.63 -19.45
CA SER A 154 -24.36 -18.19 -18.23
C SER A 154 -23.96 -17.07 -17.27
N GLN A 155 -24.66 -16.98 -16.13
CA GLN A 155 -24.30 -16.05 -15.04
C GLN A 155 -22.86 -16.26 -14.56
N THR A 156 -22.40 -17.50 -14.47
CA THR A 156 -21.02 -17.83 -14.09
C THR A 156 -20.02 -17.26 -15.11
N TRP A 157 -20.32 -17.38 -16.41
CA TRP A 157 -19.47 -16.79 -17.45
C TRP A 157 -19.45 -15.27 -17.36
N GLN A 158 -20.58 -14.61 -17.10
CA GLN A 158 -20.62 -13.15 -16.94
C GLN A 158 -19.70 -12.66 -15.81
N VAL A 159 -19.71 -13.35 -14.66
CA VAL A 159 -18.80 -13.03 -13.55
C VAL A 159 -17.33 -13.23 -13.94
N ILE A 160 -17.02 -14.35 -14.61
CA ILE A 160 -15.66 -14.62 -15.11
C ILE A 160 -15.23 -13.55 -16.12
N ARG A 161 -16.12 -13.16 -17.03
CA ARG A 161 -15.88 -12.13 -18.02
C ARG A 161 -15.59 -10.79 -17.36
N TRP A 162 -16.37 -10.37 -16.37
CA TRP A 162 -16.09 -9.14 -15.61
C TRP A 162 -14.76 -9.20 -14.85
N HIS A 163 -14.36 -10.37 -14.35
CA HIS A 163 -13.04 -10.55 -13.75
C HIS A 163 -11.89 -10.40 -14.76
N LEU A 164 -12.08 -10.84 -16.01
CA LEU A 164 -11.07 -10.78 -17.06
C LEU A 164 -11.01 -9.43 -17.77
N GLU A 165 -12.17 -8.81 -18.00
CA GLU A 165 -12.35 -7.58 -18.79
C GLU A 165 -12.53 -6.33 -17.92
N GLY A 166 -12.79 -6.48 -16.62
CA GLY A 166 -13.12 -5.42 -15.68
C GLY A 166 -14.60 -5.26 -15.41
N CYS A 167 -14.93 -4.67 -14.26
CA CYS A 167 -16.31 -4.36 -13.88
C CYS A 167 -16.81 -3.08 -14.57
N PRO A 168 -18.05 -3.07 -15.07
CA PRO A 168 -18.71 -1.85 -15.53
C PRO A 168 -19.06 -0.91 -14.36
N ALA A 169 -19.47 0.32 -14.72
CA ALA A 169 -20.19 1.20 -13.81
C ALA A 169 -21.47 0.49 -13.29
N PRO A 170 -21.84 0.61 -12.00
CA PRO A 170 -21.39 1.59 -11.02
C PRO A 170 -20.19 1.21 -10.15
N PHE A 171 -19.71 -0.03 -10.25
CA PHE A 171 -18.71 -0.58 -9.33
C PHE A 171 -17.31 -0.05 -9.59
N ALA A 172 -16.97 0.33 -10.82
CA ALA A 172 -15.74 1.04 -11.10
C ALA A 172 -16.06 2.42 -11.73
N PRO A 173 -16.65 3.35 -10.96
CA PRO A 173 -16.94 4.68 -11.47
C PRO A 173 -15.61 5.39 -11.77
N ASP A 174 -15.60 6.22 -12.81
CA ASP A 174 -14.45 7.05 -13.19
C ASP A 174 -13.21 6.31 -13.74
N LEU A 175 -13.33 5.04 -14.15
CA LEU A 175 -12.32 4.40 -15.01
C LEU A 175 -12.23 5.19 -16.33
N GLY A 176 -11.08 5.82 -16.58
CA GLY A 176 -10.80 6.42 -17.87
C GLY A 176 -10.72 5.37 -18.97
N HIS A 177 -10.95 5.74 -20.22
CA HIS A 177 -10.83 4.82 -21.37
C HIS A 177 -9.43 4.19 -21.52
N LEU A 178 -8.42 4.78 -20.88
CA LEU A 178 -7.04 4.29 -20.86
C LEU A 178 -6.70 3.49 -19.60
N ASP A 179 -7.62 3.43 -18.63
CA ASP A 179 -7.43 2.63 -17.44
C ASP A 179 -7.73 1.18 -17.78
N GLU A 180 -6.67 0.37 -17.85
CA GLU A 180 -6.83 -1.07 -17.89
C GLU A 180 -7.53 -1.54 -16.58
N PRO A 181 -8.31 -2.63 -16.63
CA PRO A 181 -8.97 -3.18 -15.45
C PRO A 181 -7.95 -3.75 -14.47
N GLU A 182 -8.23 -3.64 -13.18
CA GLU A 182 -7.50 -4.35 -12.13
C GLU A 182 -8.05 -5.77 -12.06
N THR A 183 -7.27 -6.74 -12.48
CA THR A 183 -7.68 -8.15 -12.59
C THR A 183 -6.67 -9.03 -11.86
N GLY A 184 -7.13 -10.17 -11.36
CA GLY A 184 -6.29 -11.15 -10.67
C GLY A 184 -6.28 -12.52 -11.36
N PRO A 185 -5.54 -13.51 -10.86
CA PRO A 185 -5.62 -14.87 -11.36
C PRO A 185 -7.04 -15.44 -11.29
N LEU A 186 -7.43 -16.13 -12.37
CA LEU A 186 -8.63 -16.96 -12.44
C LEU A 186 -8.22 -18.42 -12.22
N ILE A 187 -8.69 -19.03 -11.13
CA ILE A 187 -8.48 -20.44 -10.82
C ILE A 187 -9.69 -21.22 -11.31
N HIS A 188 -9.50 -22.04 -12.33
CA HIS A 188 -10.56 -22.89 -12.86
C HIS A 188 -10.57 -24.25 -12.17
N PHE A 189 -11.69 -24.58 -11.54
CA PHE A 189 -12.02 -25.92 -11.07
C PHE A 189 -13.04 -26.54 -12.04
N PRO A 190 -12.62 -27.46 -12.93
CA PRO A 190 -13.51 -27.97 -13.96
C PRO A 190 -14.63 -28.83 -13.35
N ALA A 191 -15.88 -28.53 -13.68
CA ALA A 191 -17.06 -29.21 -13.15
C ALA A 191 -18.19 -29.30 -14.18
N ARG A 192 -18.82 -30.47 -14.30
CA ARG A 192 -20.03 -30.67 -15.09
C ARG A 192 -21.24 -30.01 -14.41
N ARG A 193 -22.20 -29.60 -15.25
CA ARG A 193 -23.44 -28.96 -14.81
C ARG A 193 -24.57 -30.00 -14.73
N GLY A 194 -25.20 -30.11 -13.56
CA GLY A 194 -26.35 -31.00 -13.36
C GLY A 194 -26.01 -32.47 -13.66
N THR A 195 -26.87 -33.15 -14.42
CA THR A 195 -26.72 -34.54 -14.88
C THR A 195 -26.07 -34.65 -16.26
N ASP A 196 -25.58 -33.53 -16.80
CA ASP A 196 -25.02 -33.49 -18.15
C ASP A 196 -23.62 -34.14 -18.13
N ASP A 197 -23.47 -35.26 -18.85
CA ASP A 197 -22.18 -35.94 -19.06
C ASP A 197 -21.28 -35.22 -20.07
N ALA A 198 -21.81 -34.15 -20.70
CA ALA A 198 -21.14 -33.39 -21.73
C ALA A 198 -19.84 -32.71 -21.24
N LEU A 199 -18.88 -32.66 -22.19
CA LEU A 199 -17.48 -32.29 -22.05
C LEU A 199 -17.20 -31.15 -21.06
N ILE A 200 -16.32 -31.45 -20.10
CA ILE A 200 -15.46 -30.43 -19.51
C ILE A 200 -14.57 -29.92 -20.66
N VAL A 201 -14.81 -28.69 -21.10
CA VAL A 201 -13.79 -28.02 -21.92
C VAL A 201 -12.63 -27.80 -20.96
N ASP A 202 -11.53 -28.52 -21.17
CA ASP A 202 -10.28 -28.19 -20.53
C ASP A 202 -9.91 -26.80 -21.06
N ALA A 203 -10.35 -25.78 -20.33
CA ALA A 203 -9.98 -24.41 -20.63
C ALA A 203 -8.46 -24.23 -20.44
N GLY A 204 -7.75 -25.27 -19.94
CA GLY A 204 -6.47 -25.12 -19.29
C GLY A 204 -6.60 -24.14 -18.13
N PRO A 205 -5.50 -23.82 -17.45
CA PRO A 205 -5.42 -22.48 -16.90
C PRO A 205 -5.48 -21.53 -18.10
N LYS A 206 -6.64 -20.96 -18.45
CA LYS A 206 -6.68 -19.68 -19.18
C LYS A 206 -6.11 -18.62 -18.25
N ARG A 207 -4.81 -18.75 -17.93
CA ARG A 207 -3.95 -17.60 -17.75
C ARG A 207 -4.14 -16.85 -19.06
N ARG A 208 -4.63 -15.61 -18.96
CA ARG A 208 -4.30 -14.59 -19.95
C ARG A 208 -2.84 -14.86 -20.36
N PRO A 209 -2.51 -14.93 -21.67
CA PRO A 209 -1.12 -15.19 -22.08
C PRO A 209 -0.23 -14.29 -21.22
N PRO A 210 0.83 -14.81 -20.57
CA PRO A 210 1.53 -14.09 -19.53
C PRO A 210 2.01 -12.77 -20.13
N SER A 211 1.22 -11.72 -19.93
CA SER A 211 1.71 -10.36 -20.00
C SER A 211 2.69 -10.25 -18.85
N LYS A 212 3.41 -9.13 -18.77
CA LYS A 212 4.27 -8.82 -17.61
C LYS A 212 3.53 -8.89 -16.24
N ASP A 213 2.22 -9.16 -16.22
CA ASP A 213 1.30 -9.24 -15.09
C ASP A 213 1.29 -10.56 -14.30
N ASP A 214 1.85 -11.69 -14.77
CA ASP A 214 1.96 -12.88 -13.90
C ASP A 214 2.85 -12.60 -12.65
N ASN A 215 3.71 -11.57 -12.74
CA ASN A 215 4.48 -11.03 -11.62
C ASN A 215 3.69 -10.02 -10.73
N THR A 216 2.53 -9.50 -11.17
CA THR A 216 1.80 -8.46 -10.41
C THR A 216 1.00 -9.07 -9.26
N PHE A 217 0.27 -10.18 -9.47
CA PHE A 217 -0.44 -10.86 -8.37
C PHE A 217 0.53 -11.40 -7.32
N ASP A 218 1.54 -12.17 -7.75
CA ASP A 218 2.54 -12.73 -6.84
C ASP A 218 3.27 -11.61 -6.09
N GLY A 219 3.46 -10.46 -6.75
CA GLY A 219 3.90 -9.21 -6.15
C GLY A 219 2.93 -8.72 -5.05
N VAL A 220 1.64 -8.53 -5.36
CA VAL A 220 0.62 -8.05 -4.39
C VAL A 220 0.55 -8.98 -3.18
N ALA A 221 0.40 -10.28 -3.39
CA ALA A 221 0.31 -11.25 -2.30
C ALA A 221 1.61 -11.33 -1.46
N ALA A 222 2.79 -11.17 -2.09
CA ALA A 222 4.05 -11.05 -1.36
C ALA A 222 4.14 -9.77 -0.51
N HIS A 223 3.56 -8.65 -0.96
CA HIS A 223 3.47 -7.43 -0.15
C HIS A 223 2.53 -7.63 1.05
N PHE A 224 1.38 -8.29 0.86
CA PHE A 224 0.46 -8.63 1.95
C PHE A 224 1.16 -9.48 3.00
N GLU A 225 1.85 -10.54 2.56
CA GLU A 225 2.60 -11.42 3.45
C GLU A 225 3.71 -10.68 4.19
N ARG A 226 4.44 -9.81 3.49
CA ARG A 226 5.49 -8.99 4.09
C ARG A 226 4.94 -8.04 5.16
N PHE A 227 3.84 -7.36 4.86
CA PHE A 227 3.16 -6.45 5.78
C PHE A 227 2.63 -7.20 7.01
N ASN A 228 1.99 -8.34 6.80
CA ASN A 228 1.47 -9.19 7.87
C ASN A 228 2.57 -9.80 8.74
N ALA A 229 3.68 -10.22 8.14
CA ALA A 229 4.85 -10.69 8.88
C ALA A 229 5.41 -9.56 9.76
N ASP A 230 5.48 -8.32 9.26
CA ASP A 230 5.91 -7.18 10.06
C ASP A 230 4.95 -6.91 11.23
N ILE A 231 3.64 -7.02 11.03
CA ILE A 231 2.67 -6.96 12.13
C ILE A 231 2.92 -8.06 13.16
N HIS A 232 3.14 -9.30 12.71
CA HIS A 232 3.37 -10.43 13.59
C HIS A 232 4.64 -10.27 14.43
N TRP A 233 5.75 -9.85 13.81
CA TRP A 233 7.06 -9.79 14.47
C TRP A 233 7.34 -8.47 15.18
N ILE A 234 6.83 -7.34 14.67
CA ILE A 234 7.11 -5.99 15.20
C ILE A 234 5.91 -5.44 15.97
N GLY A 235 4.68 -5.78 15.57
CA GLY A 235 3.43 -5.25 16.14
C GLY A 235 3.33 -5.33 17.67
N PRO A 236 3.73 -6.43 18.34
CA PRO A 236 3.70 -6.50 19.81
C PRO A 236 4.54 -5.41 20.50
N CYS A 237 5.58 -4.88 19.85
CA CYS A 237 6.43 -3.82 20.39
C CYS A 237 5.92 -2.40 20.09
N LEU A 238 4.76 -2.27 19.41
CA LEU A 238 4.25 -0.98 18.95
C LEU A 238 3.04 -0.48 19.75
N SER A 239 2.61 -1.15 20.82
CA SER A 239 1.40 -0.78 21.59
C SER A 239 1.31 0.72 21.91
N ASP A 240 2.39 1.27 22.46
CA ASP A 240 2.43 2.66 22.91
C ASP A 240 2.45 3.62 21.71
N GLY A 241 3.18 3.25 20.65
CA GLY A 241 3.22 4.00 19.40
C GLY A 241 1.87 3.99 18.67
N LEU A 242 1.11 2.89 18.75
CA LEU A 242 -0.23 2.80 18.18
C LEU A 242 -1.19 3.73 18.93
N ALA A 243 -1.16 3.74 20.26
CA ALA A 243 -1.98 4.66 21.05
C ALA A 243 -1.64 6.12 20.73
N GLN A 244 -0.35 6.45 20.60
CA GLN A 244 0.11 7.78 20.21
C GLN A 244 -0.34 8.17 18.80
N ALA A 245 -0.22 7.28 17.82
CA ALA A 245 -0.64 7.54 16.44
C ALA A 245 -2.15 7.78 16.33
N LYS A 246 -2.97 6.99 17.03
CA LYS A 246 -4.42 7.21 17.10
C LYS A 246 -4.73 8.55 17.78
N GLY A 247 -4.11 8.79 18.93
CA GLY A 247 -4.25 10.03 19.72
C GLY A 247 -3.86 11.30 18.97
N TYR A 248 -2.90 11.20 18.05
CA TYR A 248 -2.50 12.30 17.17
C TYR A 248 -3.61 12.71 16.20
N VAL A 249 -4.28 11.73 15.57
CA VAL A 249 -5.38 12.01 14.63
C VAL A 249 -6.66 12.39 15.37
N PHE A 250 -7.03 11.60 16.37
CA PHE A 250 -8.21 11.82 17.21
C PHE A 250 -7.85 11.60 18.68
N PRO A 251 -8.08 12.56 19.58
CA PRO A 251 -8.00 12.32 21.02
C PRO A 251 -8.95 11.20 21.47
N GLU A 252 -8.64 10.52 22.59
CA GLU A 252 -9.47 9.42 23.13
C GLU A 252 -10.99 9.67 23.17
N PRO A 253 -11.52 10.84 23.61
CA PRO A 253 -12.96 11.08 23.60
C PRO A 253 -13.55 11.12 22.18
N GLU A 254 -12.81 11.67 21.22
CA GLU A 254 -13.25 11.70 19.81
C GLU A 254 -13.18 10.30 19.18
N GLN A 255 -12.19 9.48 19.55
CA GLN A 255 -12.12 8.08 19.09
C GLN A 255 -13.33 7.25 19.52
N ALA A 256 -13.84 7.49 20.73
CA ALA A 256 -15.02 6.80 21.24
C ALA A 256 -16.31 7.18 20.49
N ALA A 257 -16.36 8.39 19.93
CA ALA A 257 -17.49 8.87 19.14
C ALA A 257 -17.51 8.32 17.69
N LEU A 258 -16.39 7.76 17.21
CA LEU A 258 -16.31 7.17 15.88
C LEU A 258 -17.17 5.91 15.76
N MET A 259 -17.81 5.78 14.60
CA MET A 259 -18.51 4.56 14.21
C MET A 259 -17.53 3.39 14.07
N GLU A 260 -18.01 2.15 14.16
CA GLU A 260 -17.17 0.95 14.09
C GLU A 260 -16.32 0.88 12.80
N PRO A 261 -16.84 1.17 11.58
CA PRO A 261 -16.03 1.19 10.37
C PRO A 261 -14.92 2.25 10.39
N GLN A 262 -15.19 3.43 10.95
CA GLN A 262 -14.22 4.52 11.06
C GLN A 262 -13.09 4.15 12.05
N ARG A 263 -13.44 3.58 13.21
CA ARG A 263 -12.49 3.09 14.21
C ARG A 263 -11.63 1.96 13.65
N PHE A 264 -12.24 1.09 12.84
CA PHE A 264 -11.56 0.02 12.14
C PHE A 264 -10.50 0.54 11.16
N ILE A 265 -10.80 1.60 10.39
CA ILE A 265 -9.83 2.25 9.49
C ILE A 265 -8.72 2.94 10.29
N LEU A 266 -9.07 3.65 11.37
CA LEU A 266 -8.10 4.33 12.25
C LEU A 266 -7.06 3.35 12.83
N ASP A 267 -7.49 2.16 13.24
CA ASP A 267 -6.60 1.12 13.75
C ASP A 267 -5.56 0.64 12.72
N ARG A 268 -5.96 0.57 11.46
CA ARG A 268 -5.10 0.17 10.34
C ARG A 268 -4.17 1.29 9.92
N PHE A 269 -4.67 2.52 9.92
CA PHE A 269 -3.88 3.72 9.72
C PHE A 269 -2.73 3.77 10.74
N ALA A 270 -3.04 3.65 12.03
CA ALA A 270 -2.04 3.69 13.09
C ALA A 270 -1.00 2.58 12.94
N MET A 271 -1.41 1.37 12.54
CA MET A 271 -0.48 0.27 12.30
C MET A 271 0.47 0.56 11.13
N ALA A 272 -0.05 1.00 9.98
CA ALA A 272 0.75 1.35 8.82
C ALA A 272 1.72 2.50 9.12
N ASP A 273 1.26 3.53 9.82
CA ASP A 273 2.09 4.68 10.23
C ASP A 273 3.24 4.27 11.17
N GLN A 274 2.96 3.45 12.18
CA GLN A 274 3.99 2.99 13.11
C GLN A 274 5.02 2.06 12.47
N LEU A 275 4.59 1.17 11.57
CA LEU A 275 5.52 0.36 10.78
C LEU A 275 6.39 1.24 9.88
N SER A 276 5.79 2.25 9.23
CA SER A 276 6.52 3.25 8.45
C SER A 276 7.60 3.94 9.28
N ALA A 277 7.27 4.42 10.48
CA ALA A 277 8.22 5.10 11.37
C ALA A 277 9.38 4.18 11.84
N VAL A 278 9.13 2.90 12.06
CA VAL A 278 10.20 1.92 12.39
C VAL A 278 11.14 1.75 11.20
N TRP A 279 10.61 1.48 10.02
CA TRP A 279 11.41 1.25 8.82
C TRP A 279 12.14 2.51 8.34
N GLN A 280 11.54 3.69 8.51
CA GLN A 280 12.19 4.98 8.25
C GLN A 280 13.44 5.15 9.11
N ARG A 281 13.32 4.90 10.43
CA ARG A 281 14.45 5.01 11.37
C ARG A 281 15.54 4.00 11.05
N ARG A 282 15.19 2.76 10.71
CA ARG A 282 16.15 1.72 10.31
C ARG A 282 16.89 2.08 9.02
N THR A 283 16.16 2.57 8.02
CA THR A 283 16.74 3.06 6.75
C THR A 283 17.72 4.20 7.01
N LEU A 284 17.32 5.21 7.79
CA LEU A 284 18.19 6.36 8.06
C LEU A 284 19.45 5.94 8.82
N ARG A 285 19.33 5.06 9.83
CA ARG A 285 20.49 4.54 10.57
C ARG A 285 21.42 3.71 9.69
N ALA A 286 20.87 2.86 8.82
CA ALA A 286 21.67 2.09 7.87
C ALA A 286 22.41 3.00 6.90
N PHE A 287 21.73 4.00 6.33
CA PHE A 287 22.33 4.97 5.43
C PHE A 287 23.46 5.78 6.09
N LEU A 288 23.20 6.36 7.27
CA LEU A 288 24.23 7.09 8.03
C LEU A 288 25.38 6.17 8.47
N GLY A 289 25.09 4.91 8.80
CA GLY A 289 26.10 3.90 9.11
C GLY A 289 27.01 3.63 7.92
N VAL A 290 26.46 3.49 6.71
CA VAL A 290 27.25 3.31 5.48
C VAL A 290 28.14 4.53 5.21
N LEU A 291 27.61 5.76 5.31
CA LEU A 291 28.41 6.97 5.14
C LEU A 291 29.56 7.04 6.17
N GLY A 292 29.28 6.69 7.43
CA GLY A 292 30.29 6.61 8.48
C GLY A 292 31.36 5.54 8.20
N LEU A 293 30.98 4.39 7.66
CA LEU A 293 31.91 3.33 7.27
C LEU A 293 32.78 3.74 6.08
N ILE A 294 32.24 4.49 5.10
CA ILE A 294 33.06 5.07 4.01
C ILE A 294 34.11 6.02 4.58
N PHE A 295 33.71 6.92 5.48
CA PHE A 295 34.64 7.84 6.13
C PHE A 295 35.74 7.09 6.88
N LEU A 296 35.39 6.11 7.70
CA LEU A 296 36.35 5.30 8.45
C LEU A 296 37.27 4.49 7.54
N MET A 297 36.74 3.97 6.43
CA MET A 297 37.51 3.24 5.43
C MET A 297 38.61 4.13 4.82
N VAL A 298 38.26 5.34 4.36
CA VAL A 298 39.25 6.27 3.79
C VAL A 298 40.22 6.74 4.87
N ALA A 299 39.74 7.09 6.06
CA ALA A 299 40.58 7.50 7.18
C ALA A 299 41.61 6.42 7.57
N SER A 300 41.22 5.14 7.57
CA SER A 300 42.12 4.02 7.86
C SER A 300 43.25 3.90 6.84
N PHE A 301 42.92 4.03 5.55
CA PHE A 301 43.90 3.97 4.46
C PHE A 301 44.86 5.17 4.51
N GLU A 302 44.35 6.39 4.64
CA GLU A 302 45.17 7.60 4.71
C GLU A 302 46.10 7.60 5.93
N CYS A 303 45.61 7.14 7.08
CA CYS A 303 46.44 7.02 8.29
C CYS A 303 47.55 5.98 8.12
N TYR A 304 47.27 4.86 7.44
CA TYR A 304 48.30 3.88 7.09
C TYR A 304 49.34 4.49 6.13
N ALA A 305 48.90 5.14 5.06
CA ALA A 305 49.76 5.66 4.01
C ALA A 305 50.68 6.81 4.47
N HIS A 306 50.22 7.67 5.38
CA HIS A 306 50.91 8.92 5.69
C HIS A 306 51.33 9.11 7.15
N LEU A 307 50.65 8.48 8.12
CA LEU A 307 50.95 8.68 9.54
C LEU A 307 51.68 7.49 10.18
N ALA A 308 51.37 6.27 9.75
CA ALA A 308 51.90 5.06 10.37
C ALA A 308 52.13 3.91 9.36
N PRO A 309 53.07 4.07 8.41
CA PRO A 309 53.32 3.08 7.33
C PRO A 309 53.81 1.70 7.81
N GLY A 310 54.02 1.48 9.11
CA GLY A 310 54.32 0.16 9.70
C GLY A 310 53.15 -0.52 10.42
N ARG A 311 52.00 0.15 10.58
CA ARG A 311 50.85 -0.40 11.33
C ARG A 311 49.93 -1.19 10.41
N LEU A 312 50.25 -2.47 10.22
CA LEU A 312 49.46 -3.40 9.41
C LEU A 312 47.98 -3.50 9.86
N SER A 313 47.67 -3.21 11.12
CA SER A 313 46.30 -3.16 11.61
C SER A 313 45.42 -2.13 10.90
N LEU A 314 45.97 -0.98 10.47
CA LEU A 314 45.24 0.04 9.71
C LEU A 314 45.02 -0.40 8.26
N LEU A 315 45.99 -1.09 7.67
CA LEU A 315 45.86 -1.66 6.33
C LEU A 315 44.84 -2.80 6.29
N VAL A 316 44.82 -3.68 7.30
CA VAL A 316 43.83 -4.76 7.45
C VAL A 316 42.47 -4.20 7.87
N GLY A 317 42.42 -3.08 8.57
CA GLY A 317 41.19 -2.37 8.93
C GLY A 317 40.39 -1.92 7.71
N TYR A 318 41.06 -1.39 6.67
CA TYR A 318 40.42 -0.93 5.42
C TYR A 318 39.49 -1.98 4.77
N PRO A 319 39.95 -3.19 4.39
CA PRO A 319 39.10 -4.18 3.76
C PRO A 319 38.05 -4.77 4.72
N VAL A 320 38.32 -4.80 6.03
CA VAL A 320 37.35 -5.25 7.04
C VAL A 320 36.17 -4.27 7.12
N ILE A 321 36.44 -2.97 7.21
CA ILE A 321 35.40 -1.91 7.23
C ILE A 321 34.59 -1.96 5.94
N PHE A 322 35.25 -2.13 4.80
CA PHE A 322 34.57 -2.30 3.50
C PHE A 322 33.64 -3.51 3.51
N GLY A 323 34.10 -4.67 3.99
CA GLY A 323 33.29 -5.89 4.09
C GLY A 323 32.06 -5.71 4.99
N ILE A 324 32.19 -4.98 6.10
CA ILE A 324 31.07 -4.64 6.98
C ILE A 324 30.07 -3.72 6.26
N GLY A 325 30.55 -2.67 5.58
CA GLY A 325 29.71 -1.75 4.82
C GLY A 325 28.96 -2.44 3.69
N TRP A 326 29.64 -3.30 2.94
CA TRP A 326 29.03 -4.13 1.91
C TRP A 326 27.98 -5.08 2.49
N GLY A 327 28.29 -5.75 3.60
CA GLY A 327 27.35 -6.62 4.30
C GLY A 327 26.09 -5.89 4.77
N LEU A 328 26.24 -4.66 5.29
CA LEU A 328 25.12 -3.79 5.71
C LEU A 328 24.22 -3.42 4.52
N VAL A 329 24.81 -3.01 3.39
CA VAL A 329 24.05 -2.70 2.15
C VAL A 329 23.36 -3.93 1.59
N PHE A 330 24.06 -5.06 1.54
CA PHE A 330 23.53 -6.33 1.05
C PHE A 330 22.33 -6.79 1.88
N TRP A 331 22.44 -6.77 3.21
CA TRP A 331 21.32 -7.10 4.10
C TRP A 331 20.17 -6.10 3.99
N GLY A 332 20.46 -4.79 3.91
CA GLY A 332 19.46 -3.76 3.72
C GLY A 332 18.63 -3.97 2.45
N LYS A 333 19.29 -4.29 1.32
CA LYS A 333 18.65 -4.64 0.05
C LYS A 333 17.83 -5.91 0.14
N ARG A 334 18.40 -6.98 0.73
CA ARG A 334 17.71 -8.27 0.88
C ARG A 334 16.44 -8.16 1.73
N LEU A 335 16.47 -7.33 2.77
CA LEU A 335 15.30 -7.06 3.60
C LEU A 335 14.32 -6.06 2.97
N GLY A 336 14.74 -5.30 1.96
CA GLY A 336 13.92 -4.28 1.29
C GLY A 336 13.50 -3.15 2.23
N ILE A 337 14.38 -2.74 3.17
CA ILE A 337 14.02 -1.82 4.27
C ILE A 337 13.48 -0.47 3.79
N TYR A 338 14.01 0.02 2.67
CA TYR A 338 13.61 1.30 2.10
C TYR A 338 12.20 1.22 1.48
N ASN A 339 11.96 0.20 0.64
CA ASN A 339 10.64 -0.02 0.04
C ASN A 339 9.58 -0.23 1.12
N ARG A 340 9.86 -1.00 2.18
CA ARG A 340 8.94 -1.14 3.33
C ARG A 340 8.57 0.20 3.97
N TYR A 341 9.52 1.13 4.11
CA TYR A 341 9.22 2.46 4.61
C TYR A 341 8.25 3.20 3.68
N LEU A 342 8.56 3.25 2.38
CA LEU A 342 7.73 3.96 1.40
C LEU A 342 6.32 3.36 1.32
N ASP A 343 6.23 2.04 1.24
CA ASP A 343 5.02 1.24 1.16
C ASP A 343 4.07 1.49 2.35
N ASN A 344 4.62 1.42 3.57
CA ASN A 344 3.83 1.63 4.78
C ASN A 344 3.38 3.09 4.92
N ARG A 345 4.23 4.06 4.54
CA ARG A 345 3.84 5.48 4.50
C ARG A 345 2.71 5.71 3.52
N ALA A 346 2.84 5.16 2.31
CA ALA A 346 1.87 5.31 1.25
C ALA A 346 0.50 4.76 1.64
N LEU A 347 0.49 3.57 2.24
CA LEU A 347 -0.72 2.94 2.79
C LEU A 347 -1.33 3.75 3.94
N ALA A 348 -0.52 4.28 4.86
CA ALA A 348 -0.99 5.13 5.95
C ALA A 348 -1.67 6.41 5.41
N GLU A 349 -1.03 7.13 4.49
CA GLU A 349 -1.63 8.34 3.91
C GLU A 349 -2.93 8.04 3.14
N ALA A 350 -3.00 6.91 2.42
CA ALA A 350 -4.22 6.51 1.73
C ALA A 350 -5.36 6.16 2.69
N LEU A 351 -5.07 5.45 3.78
CA LEU A 351 -6.04 5.16 4.85
C LEU A 351 -6.52 6.43 5.56
N ARG A 352 -5.63 7.42 5.74
CA ARG A 352 -5.98 8.70 6.35
C ARG A 352 -6.98 9.47 5.50
N VAL A 353 -6.73 9.59 4.19
CA VAL A 353 -7.68 10.20 3.25
C VAL A 353 -9.01 9.43 3.25
N HIS A 354 -8.94 8.09 3.20
CA HIS A 354 -10.13 7.26 3.24
C HIS A 354 -10.97 7.49 4.50
N LEU A 355 -10.33 7.56 5.68
CA LEU A 355 -11.01 7.83 6.96
C LEU A 355 -11.75 9.17 6.95
N PHE A 356 -11.10 10.25 6.48
CA PHE A 356 -11.75 11.56 6.42
C PHE A 356 -12.81 11.66 5.33
N TRP A 357 -12.69 10.92 4.24
CA TRP A 357 -13.77 10.78 3.26
C TRP A 357 -15.00 10.09 3.86
N LYS A 358 -14.80 9.03 4.65
CA LYS A 358 -15.91 8.36 5.35
C LYS A 358 -16.55 9.26 6.41
N LEU A 359 -15.77 10.07 7.13
CA LEU A 359 -16.31 11.11 8.02
C LEU A 359 -17.09 12.19 7.26
N ALA A 360 -16.67 12.52 6.04
CA ALA A 360 -17.37 13.48 5.19
C ALA A 360 -18.63 12.92 4.52
N GLY A 361 -18.97 11.64 4.74
CA GLY A 361 -20.09 10.97 4.06
C GLY A 361 -19.88 10.80 2.55
N LEU A 362 -18.63 10.68 2.11
CA LEU A 362 -18.30 10.46 0.70
C LEU A 362 -18.39 8.96 0.35
N PRO A 363 -19.14 8.60 -0.72
CA PRO A 363 -19.25 7.20 -1.16
C PRO A 363 -17.96 6.68 -1.81
N GLN A 364 -17.03 7.56 -2.16
CA GLN A 364 -15.79 7.21 -2.85
C GLN A 364 -14.82 6.41 -1.96
N THR A 365 -14.10 5.48 -2.59
CA THR A 365 -13.03 4.71 -1.96
C THR A 365 -11.66 5.25 -2.40
N ALA A 366 -10.74 5.46 -1.46
CA ALA A 366 -9.40 6.01 -1.77
C ALA A 366 -8.62 5.14 -2.77
N ALA A 367 -8.89 3.83 -2.79
CA ALA A 367 -8.30 2.88 -3.73
C ALA A 367 -8.57 3.25 -5.21
N ASP A 368 -9.72 3.85 -5.52
CA ASP A 368 -10.08 4.16 -6.92
C ASP A 368 -9.36 5.38 -7.47
N TYR A 369 -8.98 6.30 -6.57
CA TYR A 369 -8.34 7.58 -6.89
C TYR A 369 -6.83 7.55 -6.68
N TYR A 370 -6.27 6.41 -6.27
CA TYR A 370 -4.82 6.23 -6.20
C TYR A 370 -4.24 6.01 -7.61
N LEU A 371 -3.17 6.73 -7.96
CA LEU A 371 -2.58 6.81 -9.31
C LEU A 371 -2.43 5.44 -9.99
N ARG A 372 -3.08 5.29 -11.15
CA ARG A 372 -3.13 4.03 -11.94
C ARG A 372 -2.03 3.92 -13.00
N SER A 373 -1.48 5.05 -13.42
CA SER A 373 -0.49 5.17 -14.50
C SER A 373 0.83 4.43 -14.22
N TYR A 374 1.11 4.09 -12.95
CA TYR A 374 2.33 3.42 -12.51
C TYR A 374 2.04 2.01 -11.96
N ARG A 375 1.50 1.15 -12.84
CA ARG A 375 1.25 -0.28 -12.56
C ARG A 375 2.49 -1.01 -12.04
N SER A 376 2.29 -2.08 -11.28
CA SER A 376 3.28 -2.88 -10.51
C SER A 376 3.83 -2.25 -9.23
N GLN A 377 3.86 -0.92 -9.15
CA GLN A 377 4.48 -0.21 -8.05
C GLN A 377 3.50 0.10 -6.91
N LEU A 378 2.24 0.37 -7.23
CA LEU A 378 1.23 0.86 -6.26
C LEU A 378 -0.01 -0.05 -6.18
N ASP A 379 -0.06 -1.13 -6.97
CA ASP A 379 -1.21 -2.03 -7.09
C ASP A 379 -1.55 -2.70 -5.76
N TRP A 380 -0.53 -3.08 -4.99
CA TRP A 380 -0.74 -3.72 -3.69
C TRP A 380 -1.39 -2.79 -2.67
N ILE A 381 -1.17 -1.47 -2.75
CA ILE A 381 -1.79 -0.49 -1.85
C ILE A 381 -3.30 -0.41 -2.14
N ARG A 382 -3.68 -0.34 -3.42
CA ARG A 382 -5.09 -0.36 -3.83
C ARG A 382 -5.78 -1.66 -3.42
N ALA A 383 -5.13 -2.79 -3.67
CA ALA A 383 -5.62 -4.10 -3.24
C ALA A 383 -5.76 -4.18 -1.71
N ALA A 384 -4.82 -3.61 -0.95
CA ALA A 384 -4.85 -3.61 0.50
C ALA A 384 -6.04 -2.80 1.04
N LEU A 385 -6.26 -1.60 0.49
CA LEU A 385 -7.41 -0.76 0.83
C LEU A 385 -8.73 -1.49 0.54
N ARG A 386 -8.87 -2.09 -0.65
CA ARG A 386 -10.08 -2.87 -0.99
C ARG A 386 -10.29 -4.09 -0.08
N SER A 387 -9.20 -4.74 0.33
CA SER A 387 -9.30 -5.89 1.22
C SER A 387 -9.79 -5.51 2.63
N TRP A 388 -9.52 -4.27 3.05
CA TRP A 388 -10.03 -3.74 4.31
C TRP A 388 -11.42 -3.13 4.19
N THR A 389 -11.84 -2.59 3.04
CA THR A 389 -13.23 -2.14 2.84
C THR A 389 -14.22 -3.30 2.97
N VAL A 390 -13.87 -4.50 2.50
CA VAL A 390 -14.69 -5.71 2.70
C VAL A 390 -14.91 -6.01 4.19
N GLN A 391 -13.88 -5.85 5.02
CA GLN A 391 -13.96 -6.14 6.45
C GLN A 391 -14.58 -5.01 7.29
N SER A 392 -14.52 -3.76 6.82
CA SER A 392 -15.23 -2.64 7.47
C SER A 392 -16.74 -2.70 7.23
N GLY A 393 -17.22 -3.64 6.40
CA GLY A 393 -18.63 -3.79 6.05
C GLY A 393 -19.09 -2.78 4.99
N GLU A 394 -18.16 -2.10 4.33
CA GLU A 394 -18.48 -1.13 3.29
C GLU A 394 -18.96 -1.82 2.01
N HIS A 395 -19.99 -1.23 1.40
CA HIS A 395 -20.51 -1.59 0.09
C HIS A 395 -20.27 -0.44 -0.90
N ASP A 396 -19.92 -0.77 -2.16
CA ASP A 396 -19.65 0.21 -3.23
C ASP A 396 -20.95 0.85 -3.76
N CYS A 397 -21.67 1.59 -2.93
CA CYS A 397 -22.90 2.27 -3.33
C CYS A 397 -22.63 3.66 -3.90
N ARG A 398 -23.29 4.02 -5.01
CA ARG A 398 -23.20 5.36 -5.62
C ARG A 398 -23.99 6.45 -4.88
N HIS A 399 -24.78 6.07 -3.88
CA HIS A 399 -25.64 6.97 -3.13
C HIS A 399 -25.20 7.00 -1.66
N ALA A 400 -25.44 8.13 -1.00
CA ALA A 400 -25.31 8.24 0.45
C ALA A 400 -26.20 7.16 1.08
N CYS A 401 -25.58 6.20 1.76
CA CYS A 401 -26.37 5.22 2.49
C CYS A 401 -27.08 5.93 3.65
N PRO A 402 -28.24 5.44 4.13
CA PRO A 402 -28.98 6.10 5.22
C PRO A 402 -28.17 6.31 6.51
N VAL A 403 -27.07 5.57 6.65
CA VAL A 403 -26.09 5.66 7.76
C VAL A 403 -25.10 6.84 7.57
N GLU A 404 -24.89 7.29 6.34
CA GLU A 404 -23.94 8.34 5.92
C GLU A 404 -24.69 9.59 5.42
N GLY A 405 -25.58 10.13 6.26
CA GLY A 405 -26.15 11.46 6.01
C GLY A 405 -25.06 12.53 5.85
N PRO A 406 -25.38 13.73 5.32
CA PRO A 406 -24.42 14.82 5.25
C PRO A 406 -23.80 15.07 6.63
N PRO A 407 -22.48 15.31 6.70
CA PRO A 407 -21.78 15.43 7.96
C PRO A 407 -22.38 16.57 8.79
N ASP A 408 -22.54 16.33 10.09
CA ASP A 408 -23.00 17.36 11.01
C ASP A 408 -21.94 18.45 11.21
N ALA A 409 -22.34 19.58 11.82
CA ALA A 409 -21.44 20.71 12.01
C ALA A 409 -20.19 20.35 12.84
N ALA A 410 -20.33 19.45 13.82
CA ALA A 410 -19.23 19.00 14.67
C ALA A 410 -18.23 18.12 13.90
N THR A 411 -18.71 17.25 13.02
CA THR A 411 -17.89 16.43 12.13
C THR A 411 -17.15 17.32 11.12
N LEU A 412 -17.80 18.36 10.60
CA LEU A 412 -17.15 19.34 9.73
C LEU A 412 -16.03 20.12 10.45
N ASP A 413 -16.25 20.55 11.71
CA ASP A 413 -15.19 21.13 12.55
C ASP A 413 -14.03 20.15 12.72
N GLN A 414 -14.35 18.89 13.03
CA GLN A 414 -13.37 17.86 13.24
C GLN A 414 -12.54 17.59 11.98
N ILE A 415 -13.16 17.51 10.80
CA ILE A 415 -12.46 17.36 9.51
C ILE A 415 -11.54 18.56 9.27
N ARG A 416 -12.04 19.78 9.48
CA ARG A 416 -11.24 20.99 9.29
C ARG A 416 -9.99 20.99 10.17
N GLU A 417 -10.14 20.73 11.47
CA GLU A 417 -9.04 20.80 12.43
C GLU A 417 -8.10 19.59 12.36
N ARG A 418 -8.64 18.36 12.36
CA ARG A 418 -7.86 17.11 12.44
C ARG A 418 -7.27 16.68 11.10
N TRP A 419 -7.85 17.12 9.97
CA TRP A 419 -7.31 16.83 8.65
C TRP A 419 -6.67 18.03 8.00
N MET A 420 -7.45 19.06 7.70
CA MET A 420 -7.00 20.12 6.79
C MET A 420 -5.96 21.03 7.45
N ALA A 421 -6.24 21.53 8.65
CA ALA A 421 -5.35 22.41 9.40
C ALA A 421 -4.09 21.69 9.88
N ASP A 422 -4.21 20.47 10.41
CA ASP A 422 -3.06 19.64 10.78
C ASP A 422 -2.10 19.41 9.62
N GLN A 423 -2.62 19.03 8.45
CA GLN A 423 -1.80 18.80 7.27
C GLN A 423 -1.14 20.05 6.74
N GLN A 424 -1.87 21.17 6.69
CA GLN A 424 -1.31 22.46 6.35
C GLN A 424 -0.14 22.81 7.28
N GLY A 425 -0.33 22.65 8.60
CA GLY A 425 0.72 22.87 9.60
C GLY A 425 1.93 21.94 9.43
N PHE A 426 1.69 20.66 9.12
CA PHE A 426 2.75 19.68 8.83
C PHE A 426 3.59 20.11 7.61
N PHE A 427 2.96 20.45 6.49
CA PHE A 427 3.65 20.88 5.28
C PHE A 427 4.39 22.21 5.47
N ALA A 428 3.75 23.19 6.11
CA ALA A 428 4.35 24.49 6.43
C ALA A 428 5.58 24.37 7.33
N LYS A 429 5.57 23.47 8.32
CA LYS A 429 6.72 23.21 9.19
C LYS A 429 7.84 22.48 8.46
N ASN A 430 7.49 21.46 7.68
CA ASN A 430 8.48 20.60 7.03
C ASN A 430 9.17 21.27 5.84
N LYS A 431 8.48 22.14 5.08
CA LYS A 431 9.12 22.92 4.00
C LYS A 431 10.27 23.76 4.54
N VAL A 432 10.06 24.45 5.67
CA VAL A 432 11.07 25.31 6.31
C VAL A 432 12.22 24.47 6.87
N ARG A 433 11.89 23.39 7.58
CA ARG A 433 12.88 22.47 8.15
C ARG A 433 13.81 21.89 7.07
N ASP A 434 13.26 21.39 5.99
CA ASP A 434 14.03 20.68 4.97
C ASP A 434 14.80 21.66 4.08
N HIS A 435 14.28 22.86 3.84
CA HIS A 435 15.04 23.97 3.24
C HIS A 435 16.27 24.35 4.09
N HIS A 436 16.10 24.55 5.40
CA HIS A 436 17.22 24.86 6.30
C HIS A 436 18.25 23.73 6.37
N ARG A 437 17.81 22.47 6.37
CA ARG A 437 18.72 21.31 6.36
C ARG A 437 19.52 21.22 5.07
N ALA A 438 18.88 21.45 3.92
CA ALA A 438 19.56 21.52 2.63
C ALA A 438 20.63 22.62 2.64
N HIS A 439 20.26 23.84 3.03
CA HIS A 439 21.17 24.97 3.08
C HIS A 439 22.35 24.75 4.05
N THR A 440 22.08 24.26 5.26
CA THR A 440 23.11 24.03 6.27
C THR A 440 24.11 22.97 5.81
N CYS A 441 23.63 21.85 5.25
CA CYS A 441 24.52 20.80 4.78
C CYS A 441 25.29 21.21 3.50
N HIS A 442 24.70 22.05 2.64
CA HIS A 442 25.39 22.64 1.50
C HIS A 442 26.55 23.54 1.97
N TRP A 443 26.32 24.37 2.98
CA TRP A 443 27.37 25.19 3.62
C TRP A 443 28.51 24.34 4.19
N TRP A 444 28.21 23.23 4.87
CA TRP A 444 29.24 22.31 5.35
C TRP A 444 30.04 21.68 4.20
N ALA A 445 29.38 21.23 3.13
CA ALA A 445 30.04 20.66 1.97
C ALA A 445 31.03 21.66 1.33
N TRP A 446 30.60 22.90 1.12
CA TRP A 446 31.47 23.97 0.61
C TRP A 446 32.58 24.35 1.59
N GLY A 447 32.31 24.36 2.89
CA GLY A 447 33.32 24.59 3.92
C GLY A 447 34.45 23.57 3.84
N PHE A 448 34.12 22.27 3.83
CA PHE A 448 35.11 21.20 3.71
C PHE A 448 35.88 21.24 2.37
N LEU A 449 35.18 21.51 1.26
CA LEU A 449 35.82 21.66 -0.05
C LEU A 449 36.78 22.86 -0.08
N SER A 450 36.38 23.99 0.50
CA SER A 450 37.21 25.20 0.56
C SER A 450 38.47 25.00 1.39
N VAL A 451 38.36 24.28 2.51
CA VAL A 451 39.51 23.88 3.34
C VAL A 451 40.46 22.97 2.57
N SER A 452 39.93 21.96 1.87
CA SER A 452 40.73 21.05 1.02
C SER A 452 41.44 21.79 -0.12
N LEU A 453 40.75 22.72 -0.80
CA LEU A 453 41.31 23.53 -1.87
C LEU A 453 42.39 24.49 -1.35
N ALA A 454 42.14 25.18 -0.22
CA ALA A 454 43.13 26.06 0.39
C ALA A 454 44.39 25.29 0.82
N ALA A 455 44.21 24.12 1.44
CA ALA A 455 45.31 23.21 1.80
C ALA A 455 46.12 22.78 0.57
N THR A 456 45.44 22.49 -0.55
CA THR A 456 46.08 22.13 -1.83
C THR A 456 46.92 23.29 -2.38
N LEU A 457 46.37 24.51 -2.42
CA LEU A 457 47.07 25.70 -2.91
C LEU A 457 48.30 26.03 -2.05
N ILE A 458 48.16 25.98 -0.73
CA ILE A 458 49.25 26.22 0.21
C ILE A 458 50.35 25.17 0.00
N GLN A 459 50.00 23.88 -0.02
CA GLN A 459 50.97 22.81 -0.21
C GLN A 459 51.68 22.89 -1.57
N SER A 460 50.94 23.23 -2.64
CA SER A 460 51.52 23.44 -3.97
C SER A 460 52.51 24.60 -4.00
N GLY A 461 52.19 25.72 -3.33
CA GLY A 461 53.10 26.86 -3.19
C GLY A 461 54.36 26.52 -2.41
N ARG A 462 54.23 25.72 -1.35
CA ARG A 462 55.37 25.21 -0.56
C ARG A 462 56.29 24.32 -1.38
N LEU A 463 55.73 23.36 -2.12
CA LEU A 463 56.50 22.48 -3.01
C LEU A 463 57.19 23.27 -4.13
N TRP A 464 56.49 24.26 -4.72
CA TRP A 464 57.07 25.12 -5.74
C TRP A 464 58.23 25.98 -5.21
N TRP A 465 58.08 26.54 -4.00
CA TRP A 465 59.13 27.29 -3.33
C TRP A 465 60.34 26.41 -3.03
N ALA A 466 60.12 25.21 -2.47
CA ALA A 466 61.17 24.25 -2.18
C ALA A 466 61.92 23.82 -3.46
N TYR A 467 61.18 23.54 -4.54
CA TYR A 467 61.74 23.24 -5.85
C TYR A 467 62.64 24.38 -6.37
N ARG A 468 62.18 25.63 -6.28
CA ARG A 468 62.95 26.81 -6.71
C ARG A 468 64.24 26.98 -5.89
N HIS A 469 64.19 26.68 -4.60
CA HIS A 469 65.30 26.82 -3.66
C HIS A 469 66.15 25.54 -3.49
N HIS A 470 65.93 24.50 -4.30
CA HIS A 470 66.66 23.22 -4.26
C HIS A 470 66.60 22.52 -2.89
N ASP A 471 65.51 22.72 -2.14
CA ASP A 471 65.26 22.03 -0.88
C ASP A 471 64.47 20.74 -1.12
N HIS A 472 65.20 19.63 -1.26
CA HIS A 472 64.62 18.33 -1.55
C HIS A 472 63.95 17.65 -0.35
N GLN A 473 64.04 18.19 0.87
CA GLN A 473 63.48 17.55 2.07
C GLN A 473 62.00 17.88 2.30
N VAL A 474 61.49 18.95 1.72
CA VAL A 474 60.12 19.44 1.93
C VAL A 474 59.04 18.47 1.42
N GLY A 475 59.36 17.57 0.48
CA GLY A 475 58.38 16.62 -0.07
C GLY A 475 58.00 15.46 0.86
N HIS A 476 58.82 15.15 1.87
CA HIS A 476 58.64 14.00 2.77
C HIS A 476 58.60 14.41 4.25
N ASP A 477 58.39 15.69 4.53
CA ASP A 477 58.31 16.19 5.89
C ASP A 477 56.93 15.91 6.51
N GLY A 478 56.85 15.90 7.84
CA GLY A 478 55.61 15.64 8.56
C GLY A 478 54.49 16.65 8.23
N THR A 479 54.86 17.86 7.78
CA THR A 479 53.88 18.88 7.41
C THR A 479 53.23 18.57 6.06
N THR A 480 53.98 18.08 5.07
CA THR A 480 53.43 17.63 3.78
C THR A 480 52.43 16.50 3.98
N HIS A 481 52.75 15.52 4.83
CA HIS A 481 51.82 14.45 5.19
C HIS A 481 50.55 14.97 5.89
N ALA A 482 50.67 15.98 6.77
CA ALA A 482 49.51 16.62 7.39
C ALA A 482 48.61 17.35 6.37
N PHE A 483 49.20 18.07 5.41
CA PHE A 483 48.44 18.72 4.34
C PHE A 483 47.73 17.70 3.44
N ILE A 484 48.39 16.61 3.06
CA ILE A 484 47.77 15.53 2.26
C ILE A 484 46.56 14.95 3.00
N MET A 485 46.67 14.70 4.30
CA MET A 485 45.56 14.22 5.13
C MET A 485 44.38 15.21 5.16
N ILE A 486 44.65 16.52 5.32
CA ILE A 486 43.59 17.55 5.30
C ILE A 486 42.91 17.61 3.94
N ILE A 487 43.68 17.51 2.85
CA ILE A 487 43.15 17.53 1.48
C ILE A 487 42.23 16.33 1.26
N ALA A 488 42.72 15.12 1.57
CA ALA A 488 41.98 13.87 1.41
C ALA A 488 40.71 13.86 2.28
N MET A 489 40.85 14.15 3.58
CA MET A 489 39.73 14.09 4.52
C MET A 489 38.68 15.19 4.25
N GLY A 490 39.12 16.39 3.90
CA GLY A 490 38.23 17.48 3.49
C GLY A 490 37.44 17.14 2.23
N GLY A 491 38.09 16.52 1.23
CA GLY A 491 37.43 16.04 0.02
C GLY A 491 36.37 14.96 0.30
N VAL A 492 36.71 13.98 1.14
CA VAL A 492 35.79 12.90 1.54
C VAL A 492 34.58 13.47 2.30
N LEU A 493 34.80 14.34 3.29
CA LEU A 493 33.72 14.95 4.05
C LEU A 493 32.80 15.81 3.17
N ALA A 494 33.36 16.58 2.24
CA ALA A 494 32.58 17.33 1.25
C ALA A 494 31.73 16.38 0.38
N GLY A 495 32.33 15.30 -0.13
CA GLY A 495 31.64 14.27 -0.92
C GLY A 495 30.53 13.56 -0.15
N LEU A 496 30.76 13.20 1.12
CA LEU A 496 29.74 12.55 1.95
C LEU A 496 28.58 13.50 2.29
N CYS A 497 28.84 14.79 2.52
CA CYS A 497 27.79 15.79 2.67
C CYS A 497 26.97 15.95 1.38
N HIS A 498 27.63 15.94 0.23
CA HIS A 498 26.96 15.99 -1.07
C HIS A 498 26.07 14.75 -1.30
N GLU A 499 26.59 13.55 -1.08
CA GLU A 499 25.84 12.29 -1.18
C GLU A 499 24.64 12.26 -0.21
N TYR A 500 24.83 12.74 1.02
CA TYR A 500 23.74 12.87 1.99
C TYR A 500 22.64 13.82 1.49
N LEU A 501 22.99 14.98 0.93
CA LEU A 501 22.03 15.93 0.37
C LEU A 501 21.25 15.34 -0.80
N GLU A 502 21.97 14.74 -1.74
CA GLU A 502 21.40 14.14 -2.94
C GLU A 502 20.41 13.04 -2.59
N LYS A 503 20.79 12.11 -1.71
CA LYS A 503 19.91 10.99 -1.31
C LYS A 503 18.77 11.38 -0.38
N ARG A 504 18.88 12.50 0.34
CA ARG A 504 17.78 12.98 1.20
C ARG A 504 16.73 13.78 0.46
N LEU A 505 17.02 14.23 -0.77
CA LEU A 505 16.05 14.90 -1.66
C LEU A 505 15.39 16.13 -1.03
N PHE A 506 16.08 16.81 -0.10
CA PHE A 506 15.49 17.89 0.69
C PHE A 506 14.97 19.05 -0.16
N GLU A 507 15.66 19.39 -1.25
CA GLU A 507 15.21 20.46 -2.15
C GLU A 507 13.90 20.11 -2.84
N LYS A 508 13.77 18.88 -3.38
CA LYS A 508 12.51 18.47 -4.00
C LYS A 508 11.39 18.37 -2.97
N GLN A 509 11.66 17.77 -1.81
CA GLN A 509 10.68 17.68 -0.71
C GLN A 509 10.20 19.06 -0.28
N SER A 510 11.11 20.02 -0.12
CA SER A 510 10.75 21.40 0.22
C SER A 510 9.83 22.04 -0.81
N ARG A 511 10.01 21.77 -2.11
CA ARG A 511 9.15 22.30 -3.18
C ARG A 511 7.77 21.62 -3.18
N SER A 512 7.69 20.30 -3.09
CA SER A 512 6.41 19.59 -2.96
C SER A 512 5.63 20.08 -1.73
N TYR A 513 6.29 20.20 -0.57
CA TYR A 513 5.66 20.70 0.65
C TYR A 513 5.19 22.14 0.53
N ALA A 514 5.90 23.01 -0.21
CA ALA A 514 5.43 24.37 -0.47
C ALA A 514 4.17 24.39 -1.35
N SER A 515 4.09 23.52 -2.37
CA SER A 515 2.90 23.36 -3.20
C SER A 515 1.71 22.83 -2.39
N MET A 516 1.91 21.78 -1.58
CA MET A 516 0.85 21.20 -0.75
C MET A 516 0.37 22.16 0.34
N ASP A 517 1.28 22.91 0.98
CA ASP A 517 0.90 23.94 1.95
C ASP A 517 -0.02 24.99 1.33
N ALA A 518 0.33 25.52 0.14
CA ALA A 518 -0.51 26.48 -0.58
C ALA A 518 -1.87 25.89 -0.97
N LEU A 519 -1.90 24.63 -1.43
CA LEU A 519 -3.12 23.92 -1.81
C LEU A 519 -4.05 23.74 -0.60
N TYR A 520 -3.54 23.25 0.53
CA TYR A 520 -4.32 23.08 1.76
C TYR A 520 -4.78 24.43 2.33
N GLN A 521 -3.98 25.49 2.23
CA GLN A 521 -4.39 26.84 2.64
C GLN A 521 -5.56 27.36 1.79
N THR A 522 -5.51 27.18 0.47
CA THR A 522 -6.63 27.52 -0.42
C THR A 522 -7.87 26.68 -0.09
N ALA A 523 -7.70 25.38 0.16
CA ALA A 523 -8.80 24.50 0.54
C ALA A 523 -9.46 24.91 1.87
N LEU A 524 -8.67 25.28 2.89
CA LEU A 524 -9.17 25.79 4.18
C LEU A 524 -10.00 27.06 3.99
N ASN A 525 -9.49 28.04 3.26
CA ASN A 525 -10.22 29.29 2.98
C ASN A 525 -11.54 29.02 2.24
N ARG A 526 -11.53 28.10 1.28
CA ARG A 526 -12.74 27.73 0.53
C ARG A 526 -13.72 26.95 1.40
N PHE A 527 -13.23 26.06 2.25
CA PHE A 527 -14.06 25.30 3.19
C PHE A 527 -14.78 26.23 4.16
N ASP A 528 -14.07 27.21 4.74
CA ASP A 528 -14.66 28.17 5.67
C ASP A 528 -15.75 29.03 5.01
N ALA A 529 -15.54 29.44 3.74
CA ALA A 529 -16.55 30.16 2.96
C ALA A 529 -17.80 29.30 2.68
N LEU A 530 -17.62 28.08 2.16
CA LEU A 530 -18.73 27.17 1.85
C LEU A 530 -19.51 26.76 3.11
N ARG A 531 -18.80 26.66 4.24
CA ARG A 531 -19.41 26.38 5.53
C ARG A 531 -20.28 27.52 6.04
N ALA A 532 -19.89 28.77 5.79
CA ALA A 532 -20.73 29.92 6.09
C ALA A 532 -21.98 29.98 5.19
N GLU A 533 -21.88 29.48 3.96
CA GLU A 533 -23.00 29.38 3.01
C GLU A 533 -23.95 28.20 3.31
N GLY A 534 -23.48 27.18 4.04
CA GLY A 534 -24.26 26.00 4.39
C GLY A 534 -24.42 24.97 3.26
N ASP A 535 -23.61 25.04 2.20
CA ASP A 535 -23.67 24.11 1.07
C ASP A 535 -22.85 22.84 1.35
N ALA A 536 -23.52 21.84 1.95
CA ALA A 536 -22.91 20.56 2.27
C ALA A 536 -22.40 19.81 1.03
N THR A 537 -23.04 19.96 -0.13
CA THR A 537 -22.65 19.27 -1.36
C THR A 537 -21.36 19.86 -1.93
N ALA A 538 -21.24 21.19 -1.93
CA ALA A 538 -20.02 21.86 -2.33
C ALA A 538 -18.84 21.52 -1.39
N ILE A 539 -19.09 21.42 -0.08
CA ILE A 539 -18.09 20.99 0.90
C ILE A 539 -17.61 19.56 0.58
N GLN A 540 -18.53 18.62 0.38
CA GLN A 540 -18.19 17.24 0.01
C GLN A 540 -17.39 17.19 -1.29
N SER A 541 -17.75 17.98 -2.31
CA SER A 541 -16.99 18.06 -3.56
C SER A 541 -15.57 18.60 -3.34
N LEU A 542 -15.40 19.61 -2.49
CA LEU A 542 -14.08 20.17 -2.14
C LEU A 542 -13.22 19.13 -1.41
N LEU A 543 -13.78 18.41 -0.43
CA LEU A 543 -13.05 17.37 0.32
C LEU A 543 -12.65 16.18 -0.57
N ARG A 544 -13.50 15.84 -1.54
CA ARG A 544 -13.19 14.84 -2.57
C ARG A 544 -12.02 15.30 -3.45
N GLU A 545 -12.04 16.54 -3.93
CA GLU A 545 -10.96 17.10 -4.75
C GLU A 545 -9.64 17.18 -3.97
N LEU A 546 -9.68 17.70 -2.74
CA LEU A 546 -8.51 17.75 -1.85
C LEU A 546 -7.91 16.37 -1.59
N GLY A 547 -8.76 15.37 -1.35
CA GLY A 547 -8.29 13.99 -1.15
C GLY A 547 -7.65 13.40 -2.39
N ARG A 548 -8.17 13.71 -3.60
CA ARG A 548 -7.56 13.27 -4.87
C ARG A 548 -6.15 13.83 -5.04
N GLU A 549 -5.98 15.13 -4.79
CA GLU A 549 -4.68 15.80 -4.87
C GLU A 549 -3.70 15.25 -3.82
N ALA A 550 -4.18 14.98 -2.60
CA ALA A 550 -3.36 14.36 -1.54
C ALA A 550 -2.91 12.93 -1.91
N LEU A 551 -3.79 12.11 -2.50
CA LEU A 551 -3.44 10.77 -2.98
C LEU A 551 -2.46 10.82 -4.15
N ALA A 552 -2.64 11.79 -5.06
CA ALA A 552 -1.74 12.01 -6.20
C ALA A 552 -0.34 12.41 -5.74
N GLU A 553 -0.21 13.40 -4.85
CA GLU A 553 1.09 13.81 -4.31
C GLU A 553 1.78 12.66 -3.57
N ASN A 554 1.04 11.91 -2.77
CA ASN A 554 1.60 10.76 -2.05
C ASN A 554 2.14 9.69 -3.02
N ALA A 555 1.41 9.37 -4.09
CA ALA A 555 1.88 8.44 -5.10
C ALA A 555 3.12 8.96 -5.85
N ASP A 556 3.12 10.22 -6.27
CA ASP A 556 4.29 10.87 -6.90
C ASP A 556 5.51 10.88 -5.98
N TRP A 557 5.28 11.11 -4.68
CA TRP A 557 6.32 11.06 -3.66
C TRP A 557 6.94 9.65 -3.59
N VAL A 558 6.12 8.59 -3.54
CA VAL A 558 6.62 7.20 -3.50
C VAL A 558 7.45 6.85 -4.73
N ILE A 559 6.92 7.14 -5.92
CA ILE A 559 7.57 6.83 -7.20
C ILE A 559 8.92 7.51 -7.26
N TYR A 560 8.97 8.80 -6.95
CA TYR A 560 10.21 9.55 -7.00
C TYR A 560 11.27 9.03 -6.02
N HIS A 561 10.84 8.64 -4.80
CA HIS A 561 11.76 8.08 -3.81
C HIS A 561 12.32 6.73 -4.26
N ARG A 562 11.51 5.88 -4.92
CA ARG A 562 12.00 4.61 -5.48
C ARG A 562 12.99 4.80 -6.61
N GLU A 563 12.79 5.80 -7.47
CA GLU A 563 13.76 6.14 -8.53
C GLU A 563 15.12 6.58 -7.96
N HIS A 564 15.10 7.23 -6.79
CA HIS A 564 16.26 7.80 -6.12
C HIS A 564 16.66 6.98 -4.87
N GLU A 565 16.39 5.66 -4.89
CA GLU A 565 16.69 4.81 -3.75
C GLU A 565 18.16 5.03 -3.28
N PRO A 566 18.40 5.20 -1.96
CA PRO A 566 19.74 5.45 -1.41
C PRO A 566 20.74 4.32 -1.64
N THR A 567 20.35 3.26 -2.35
CA THR A 567 21.29 2.27 -2.83
C THR A 567 22.29 2.95 -3.76
N MET A 568 23.56 2.94 -3.38
CA MET A 568 24.65 3.18 -4.30
C MET A 568 24.43 2.23 -5.49
N ARG A 569 23.94 2.78 -6.60
CA ARG A 569 24.17 2.17 -7.90
C ARG A 569 25.68 2.22 -8.02
N GLY A 570 26.32 1.05 -7.88
CA GLY A 570 27.74 0.93 -8.18
C GLY A 570 27.90 1.37 -9.62
N HIS A 571 28.41 2.58 -9.81
CA HIS A 571 29.05 2.98 -11.04
C HIS A 571 30.51 2.58 -10.94
#